data_AF-A0AB39RU63-F1
#
_entry.id   AF-A0AB39RU63-F1
#
_cell.length_a   1.000
_cell.length_b   1.000
_cell.length_c   1.000
_cell.angle_alpha   90.00
_cell.angle_beta   90.00
_cell.angle_gamma   90.00
#
_symmetry.space_group_name_H-M   'P 1'
#
loop_
_entity.id
_entity.type
_entity.pdbx_description
1 polymer ?
#
loop_
_entity_poly.entity_id
_entity_poly.type
_entity_poly.pdbx_seq_one_letter_code
_entity_poly.pdbx_strand_id
1 'polypeptide(L)'
;MAFVVALSALVAAGVGWSETARWWSSLNGEVRLLALAVVLVAALLLAQLLAVQRVALIRLYEGYWAPIPFGGIVGRLRERHQTIHDSLTEDTQLWLAYPYERDDVMPTRLGNVLRAAEEHSTHRYSINGVTAWPRLYVTLPETFRQIFSAAAADLDLAVTLSALGAAFAVVGGGLGLVLLPWYGTVLCCASGCLVARYGYAAAVRAAEAYGQLFRTAFDVHRWTLLDEMGLRRPSGYQAEQAQWRALDKLWFRGGVGSGDPVHLGYPRDEAGAPAPRSAAAVRHEPSVRPTPPPRRQGRRGRALLTGLLLLALLGSAVVLATRTTASRLPTATGVLPPYHLITRHDVDGPGAETVLNRYTRRRISAHAEITSADLGPLVKPELIRNMDVVTVTPPETKVVTPLVAPGDTVIVTAMPSAKSDARAAKPLTSFQVLVLDADGPHGERGLTLAVPHAQVAALLSAAEESVLGIVATTS
;
A
#
# COMPACT_ATOMS: atom_id res chain seq x y z
N MET A 1 -4.81 -4.39 -6.50
CA MET A 1 -5.70 -3.33 -5.99
C MET A 1 -5.61 -3.16 -4.48
N ALA A 2 -5.98 -4.15 -3.65
CA ALA A 2 -5.99 -4.01 -2.18
C ALA A 2 -4.68 -3.47 -1.57
N PHE A 3 -3.53 -3.96 -2.05
CA PHE A 3 -2.21 -3.47 -1.61
C PHE A 3 -1.99 -1.97 -1.88
N VAL A 4 -2.37 -1.48 -3.07
CA VAL A 4 -2.25 -0.06 -3.45
C VAL A 4 -3.18 0.79 -2.60
N VAL A 5 -4.42 0.32 -2.38
CA VAL A 5 -5.38 1.01 -1.51
C VAL A 5 -4.86 1.12 -0.08
N ALA A 6 -4.28 0.05 0.47
CA ALA A 6 -3.71 0.06 1.82
C ALA A 6 -2.55 1.06 1.95
N LEU A 7 -1.66 1.14 0.95
CA LEU A 7 -0.58 2.13 0.94
C LEU A 7 -1.11 3.57 0.78
N SER A 8 -2.09 3.79 -0.10
CA SER A 8 -2.70 5.12 -0.25
C SER A 8 -3.41 5.57 1.02
N ALA A 9 -4.11 4.66 1.71
CA ALA A 9 -4.75 4.93 2.99
C ALA A 9 -3.74 5.25 4.08
N LEU A 10 -2.58 4.57 4.10
CA LEU A 10 -1.47 4.88 5.00
C LEU A 10 -0.96 6.31 4.79
N VAL A 11 -0.72 6.70 3.54
CA VAL A 11 -0.25 8.05 3.19
C VAL A 11 -1.29 9.10 3.59
N ALA A 12 -2.58 8.85 3.29
CA ALA A 12 -3.67 9.73 3.69
C ALA A 12 -3.80 9.86 5.22
N ALA A 13 -3.57 8.79 5.97
CA ALA A 13 -3.58 8.81 7.43
C ALA A 13 -2.42 9.64 8.01
N GLY A 14 -1.25 9.62 7.38
CA GLY A 14 -0.09 10.40 7.81
C GLY A 14 -0.15 11.89 7.47
N VAL A 15 -0.69 12.24 6.29
CA VAL A 15 -0.91 13.64 5.89
C VAL A 15 -2.15 14.23 6.58
N GLY A 16 -3.15 13.41 6.87
CA GLY A 16 -4.43 13.81 7.41
C GLY A 16 -5.54 13.67 6.37
N TRP A 17 -6.64 13.02 6.78
CA TRP A 17 -7.77 12.75 5.89
C TRP A 17 -8.45 14.02 5.37
N SER A 18 -8.55 15.07 6.19
CA SER A 18 -9.16 16.34 5.82
C SER A 18 -8.32 17.13 4.83
N GLU A 19 -6.99 17.10 4.95
CA GLU A 19 -6.06 17.72 4.00
C GLU A 19 -6.06 16.97 2.66
N THR A 20 -6.00 15.64 2.73
CA THR A 20 -6.05 14.79 1.54
C THR A 20 -7.36 14.98 0.77
N ALA A 21 -8.50 15.06 1.48
CA ALA A 21 -9.81 15.31 0.87
C ALA A 21 -9.91 16.71 0.24
N ARG A 22 -9.37 17.74 0.91
CA ARG A 22 -9.32 19.12 0.38
C ARG A 22 -8.42 19.23 -0.86
N TRP A 23 -7.27 18.57 -0.85
CA TRP A 23 -6.40 18.49 -2.02
C TRP A 23 -7.08 17.75 -3.17
N TRP A 24 -7.71 16.61 -2.89
CA TRP A 24 -8.44 15.87 -3.92
C TRP A 24 -9.61 16.69 -4.49
N SER A 25 -10.32 17.43 -3.64
CA SER A 25 -11.43 18.29 -4.05
C SER A 25 -11.02 19.59 -4.74
N SER A 26 -9.75 20.00 -4.64
CA SER A 26 -9.22 21.16 -5.37
C SER A 26 -8.77 20.84 -6.80
N LEU A 27 -8.52 19.56 -7.11
CA LEU A 27 -8.15 19.14 -8.46
C LEU A 27 -9.32 19.29 -9.45
N ASN A 28 -9.01 19.73 -10.67
CA ASN A 28 -9.97 19.75 -11.79
C ASN A 28 -10.50 18.34 -12.09
N GLY A 29 -11.75 18.24 -12.59
CA GLY A 29 -12.39 16.96 -12.89
C GLY A 29 -11.57 16.08 -13.85
N GLU A 30 -11.00 16.68 -14.90
CA GLU A 30 -10.12 16.00 -15.86
C GLU A 30 -8.86 15.44 -15.20
N VAL A 31 -8.24 16.20 -14.29
CA VAL A 31 -7.04 15.78 -13.56
C VAL A 31 -7.34 14.63 -12.60
N ARG A 32 -8.50 14.63 -11.95
CA ARG A 32 -8.92 13.50 -11.09
C ARG A 32 -9.11 12.22 -11.89
N LEU A 33 -9.77 12.31 -13.05
CA LEU A 33 -9.98 11.17 -13.94
C LEU A 33 -8.64 10.62 -14.44
N LEU A 34 -7.73 11.50 -14.86
CA LEU A 34 -6.39 11.11 -15.29
C LEU A 34 -5.59 10.47 -14.14
N ALA A 35 -5.65 11.01 -12.93
CA ALA A 35 -4.98 10.43 -11.77
C ALA A 35 -5.51 9.02 -11.43
N LEU A 36 -6.83 8.81 -11.45
CA LEU A 36 -7.43 7.49 -11.24
C LEU A 36 -7.03 6.50 -12.34
N ALA A 37 -7.02 6.94 -13.60
CA ALA A 37 -6.57 6.13 -14.73
C ALA A 37 -5.10 5.72 -14.59
N VAL A 38 -4.22 6.65 -14.20
CA VAL A 38 -2.80 6.37 -13.97
C VAL A 38 -2.61 5.35 -12.82
N VAL A 39 -3.31 5.51 -11.70
CA VAL A 39 -3.24 4.55 -10.59
C VAL A 39 -3.75 3.17 -11.01
N LEU A 40 -4.84 3.11 -11.77
CA LEU A 40 -5.37 1.85 -12.30
C LEU A 40 -4.35 1.18 -13.23
N VAL A 41 -3.80 1.91 -14.19
CA VAL A 41 -2.78 1.40 -15.12
C VAL A 41 -1.54 0.92 -14.36
N ALA A 42 -1.04 1.70 -13.40
CA ALA A 42 0.10 1.32 -12.57
C ALA A 42 -0.19 0.04 -11.75
N ALA A 43 -1.38 -0.08 -11.17
CA ALA A 43 -1.79 -1.26 -10.42
C ALA A 43 -1.91 -2.51 -11.33
N LEU A 44 -2.41 -2.35 -12.56
CA LEU A 44 -2.47 -3.43 -13.55
C LEU A 44 -1.07 -3.84 -14.02
N LEU A 45 -0.18 -2.89 -14.32
CA LEU A 45 1.20 -3.17 -14.68
C LEU A 45 1.94 -3.90 -13.57
N LEU A 46 1.76 -3.47 -12.32
CA LEU A 46 2.34 -4.14 -11.16
C LEU A 46 1.78 -5.56 -10.99
N ALA A 47 0.47 -5.75 -11.19
CA ALA A 47 -0.15 -7.07 -11.14
C ALA A 47 0.41 -8.00 -12.22
N GLN A 48 0.63 -7.49 -13.44
CA GLN A 48 1.26 -8.25 -14.52
C GLN A 48 2.72 -8.57 -14.25
N LEU A 49 3.48 -7.61 -13.70
CA LEU A 49 4.86 -7.85 -13.28
C LEU A 49 4.93 -8.94 -12.22
N LEU A 50 4.02 -8.91 -11.23
CA LEU A 50 3.91 -9.95 -10.22
C LEU A 50 3.53 -11.30 -10.84
N ALA A 51 2.63 -11.30 -11.84
CA ALA A 51 2.25 -12.50 -12.57
C ALA A 51 3.44 -13.16 -13.28
N VAL A 52 4.30 -12.36 -13.93
CA VAL A 52 5.54 -12.84 -14.56
C VAL A 52 6.53 -13.40 -13.52
N GLN A 53 6.54 -12.85 -12.31
CA GLN A 53 7.44 -13.28 -11.23
C GLN A 53 6.89 -14.43 -10.38
N ARG A 54 5.70 -14.97 -10.67
CA ARG A 54 5.06 -16.04 -9.87
C ARG A 54 5.97 -17.22 -9.63
N VAL A 55 6.58 -17.76 -10.69
CA VAL A 55 7.48 -18.92 -10.57
C VAL A 55 8.69 -18.59 -9.68
N ALA A 56 9.23 -17.38 -9.77
CA ALA A 56 10.34 -16.95 -8.91
C ALA A 56 9.89 -16.78 -7.46
N LEU A 57 8.67 -16.31 -7.24
CA LEU A 57 8.07 -16.13 -5.93
C LEU A 57 7.78 -17.48 -5.25
N ILE A 58 7.20 -18.44 -5.98
CA ILE A 58 6.97 -19.80 -5.47
C ILE A 58 8.30 -20.45 -5.12
N ARG A 59 9.32 -20.37 -5.99
CA ARG A 59 10.67 -20.87 -5.70
C ARG A 59 11.32 -20.22 -4.48
N LEU A 60 11.07 -18.92 -4.26
CA LEU A 60 11.49 -18.23 -3.05
C LEU A 60 10.79 -18.85 -1.83
N TYR A 61 9.51 -19.16 -1.90
CA TYR A 61 8.77 -19.78 -0.80
C TYR A 61 9.09 -21.27 -0.59
N GLU A 62 9.49 -21.98 -1.65
CA GLU A 62 10.01 -23.37 -1.60
C GLU A 62 11.38 -23.44 -0.92
N GLY A 63 12.13 -22.33 -0.88
CA GLY A 63 13.44 -22.28 -0.23
C GLY A 63 14.65 -22.31 -1.17
N TYR A 64 14.47 -22.06 -2.47
CA TYR A 64 15.57 -21.97 -3.43
C TYR A 64 16.35 -20.64 -3.29
N TRP A 65 17.02 -20.45 -2.14
CA TRP A 65 17.73 -19.21 -1.78
C TRP A 65 19.21 -19.21 -2.17
N ALA A 66 19.63 -20.13 -3.04
CA ALA A 66 21.02 -20.23 -3.53
C ALA A 66 21.65 -18.91 -4.01
N PRO A 67 20.93 -17.94 -4.61
CA PRO A 67 21.52 -16.67 -5.03
C PRO A 67 21.54 -15.57 -3.95
N ILE A 68 21.01 -15.82 -2.74
CA ILE A 68 20.88 -14.81 -1.67
C ILE A 68 21.94 -15.10 -0.59
N PRO A 69 22.65 -14.10 -0.02
CA PRO A 69 23.73 -14.30 0.96
C PRO A 69 23.30 -14.94 2.31
N PHE A 70 22.09 -15.49 2.41
CA PHE A 70 21.57 -16.17 3.59
C PHE A 70 21.92 -17.67 3.66
N GLY A 71 22.99 -18.11 2.99
CA GLY A 71 23.35 -19.54 2.89
C GLY A 71 23.48 -20.26 4.24
N GLY A 72 24.00 -19.58 5.26
CA GLY A 72 24.08 -20.14 6.62
C GLY A 72 22.72 -20.35 7.31
N ILE A 73 21.71 -19.55 6.96
CA ILE A 73 20.34 -19.71 7.48
C ILE A 73 19.64 -20.87 6.78
N VAL A 74 19.87 -21.03 5.46
CA VAL A 74 19.33 -22.16 4.68
C VAL A 74 19.74 -23.49 5.27
N GLY A 75 21.03 -23.65 5.61
CA GLY A 75 21.55 -24.87 6.24
C GLY A 75 20.82 -25.19 7.55
N ARG A 76 20.71 -24.23 8.46
CA ARG A 76 20.02 -24.41 9.75
C ARG A 76 18.53 -24.75 9.60
N LEU A 77 17.84 -24.10 8.66
CA LEU A 77 16.43 -24.38 8.41
C LEU A 77 16.22 -25.76 7.79
N ARG A 78 17.11 -26.16 6.87
CA ARG A 78 17.11 -27.52 6.32
C ARG A 78 17.39 -28.55 7.40
N GLU A 79 18.42 -28.35 8.24
CA GLU A 79 18.74 -29.23 9.37
C GLU A 79 17.55 -29.41 10.30
N ARG A 80 16.85 -28.32 10.64
CA ARG A 80 15.62 -28.40 11.45
C ARG A 80 14.56 -29.29 10.80
N HIS A 81 14.35 -29.14 9.50
CA HIS A 81 13.39 -29.96 8.76
C HIS A 81 13.86 -31.40 8.59
N GLN A 82 15.17 -31.65 8.50
CA GLN A 82 15.74 -33.00 8.49
C GLN A 82 15.56 -33.70 9.83
N THR A 83 15.74 -33.00 10.96
CA THR A 83 15.43 -33.58 12.28
C THR A 83 13.96 -33.95 12.41
N ILE A 84 13.05 -33.15 11.85
CA ILE A 84 11.63 -33.50 11.80
C ILE A 84 11.45 -34.76 10.94
N HIS A 85 12.00 -34.78 9.72
CA HIS A 85 11.96 -35.93 8.82
C HIS A 85 12.47 -37.22 9.49
N ASP A 86 13.61 -37.16 10.17
CA ASP A 86 14.24 -38.30 10.87
C ASP A 86 13.35 -38.85 12.01
N SER A 87 12.40 -38.05 12.51
CA SER A 87 11.41 -38.45 13.52
C SER A 87 10.09 -38.97 12.96
N LEU A 88 9.86 -38.85 11.64
CA LEU A 88 8.61 -39.29 11.03
C LEU A 88 8.60 -40.81 10.87
N THR A 89 7.48 -41.42 11.20
CA THR A 89 7.15 -42.82 10.87
C THR A 89 6.07 -42.85 9.78
N GLU A 90 5.92 -43.98 9.08
CA GLU A 90 4.89 -44.13 8.02
C GLU A 90 3.47 -43.84 8.51
N ASP A 91 3.18 -44.11 9.79
CA ASP A 91 1.88 -43.85 10.43
C ASP A 91 1.65 -42.36 10.75
N THR A 92 2.69 -41.52 10.64
CA THR A 92 2.60 -40.10 10.97
C THR A 92 1.88 -39.35 9.86
N GLN A 93 0.86 -38.54 10.20
CA GLN A 93 0.10 -37.73 9.22
C GLN A 93 0.98 -36.83 8.32
N LEU A 94 2.17 -36.45 8.81
CA LEU A 94 3.13 -35.62 8.09
C LEU A 94 4.04 -36.39 7.13
N TRP A 95 3.97 -37.72 7.08
CA TRP A 95 4.84 -38.55 6.23
C TRP A 95 4.75 -38.14 4.76
N LEU A 96 3.53 -37.91 4.24
CA LEU A 96 3.31 -37.46 2.86
C LEU A 96 3.66 -35.99 2.60
N ALA A 97 3.98 -35.23 3.63
CA ALA A 97 4.33 -33.81 3.54
C ALA A 97 5.84 -33.57 3.45
N TYR A 98 6.66 -34.61 3.54
CA TYR A 98 8.11 -34.54 3.41
C TYR A 98 8.64 -35.42 2.28
N PRO A 99 9.78 -35.04 1.67
CA PRO A 99 10.50 -35.87 0.69
C PRO A 99 10.82 -37.26 1.23
N TYR A 100 11.01 -38.23 0.35
CA TYR A 100 11.41 -39.58 0.74
C TYR A 100 12.90 -39.63 1.09
N GLU A 101 13.72 -38.92 0.33
CA GLU A 101 15.16 -38.82 0.58
C GLU A 101 15.47 -37.66 1.53
N ARG A 102 16.26 -37.95 2.57
CA ARG A 102 16.69 -36.96 3.56
C ARG A 102 17.46 -35.78 2.95
N ASP A 103 18.19 -36.04 1.87
CA ASP A 103 19.01 -35.04 1.18
C ASP A 103 18.18 -34.07 0.34
N ASP A 104 16.97 -34.45 -0.04
CA ASP A 104 16.03 -33.62 -0.79
C ASP A 104 15.14 -32.74 0.09
N VAL A 105 15.26 -32.87 1.42
CA VAL A 105 14.58 -32.02 2.40
C VAL A 105 14.88 -30.53 2.16
N MET A 106 13.81 -29.75 2.02
CA MET A 106 13.81 -28.32 1.77
C MET A 106 13.80 -27.52 3.08
N PRO A 107 14.29 -26.27 3.07
CA PRO A 107 14.34 -25.42 4.27
C PRO A 107 12.98 -24.84 4.67
N THR A 108 11.92 -25.03 3.87
CA THR A 108 10.57 -24.56 4.19
C THR A 108 9.56 -25.70 4.13
N ARG A 109 8.50 -25.62 4.96
CA ARG A 109 7.39 -26.59 4.92
C ARG A 109 6.71 -26.61 3.55
N LEU A 110 6.54 -25.45 2.90
CA LEU A 110 5.97 -25.39 1.55
C LEU A 110 6.83 -26.17 0.54
N GLY A 111 8.15 -25.95 0.57
CA GLY A 111 9.08 -26.66 -0.30
C GLY A 111 9.08 -28.17 -0.06
N ASN A 112 8.99 -28.61 1.20
CA ASN A 112 8.91 -30.02 1.55
C ASN A 112 7.64 -30.68 0.99
N VAL A 113 6.48 -30.04 1.13
CA VAL A 113 5.21 -30.57 0.60
C VAL A 113 5.24 -30.69 -0.93
N LEU A 114 5.73 -29.66 -1.62
CA LEU A 114 5.80 -29.66 -3.08
C LEU A 114 6.84 -30.69 -3.59
N ARG A 115 8.03 -30.75 -2.96
CA ARG A 115 9.05 -31.74 -3.30
C ARG A 115 8.55 -33.17 -3.07
N ALA A 116 7.88 -33.43 -1.95
CA ALA A 116 7.29 -34.72 -1.64
C ALA A 116 6.25 -35.17 -2.68
N ALA A 117 5.53 -34.22 -3.29
CA ALA A 117 4.58 -34.52 -4.36
C ALA A 117 5.30 -34.85 -5.67
N GLU A 118 6.37 -34.13 -6.00
CA GLU A 118 7.20 -34.37 -7.19
C GLU A 118 7.93 -35.72 -7.16
N GLU A 119 8.46 -36.12 -6.00
CA GLU A 119 9.19 -37.37 -5.84
C GLU A 119 8.32 -38.62 -5.93
N HIS A 120 7.02 -38.50 -5.61
CA HIS A 120 6.09 -39.63 -5.54
C HIS A 120 6.11 -40.49 -6.81
N SER A 121 6.06 -39.86 -7.99
CA SER A 121 6.06 -40.58 -9.27
C SER A 121 7.42 -41.23 -9.60
N THR A 122 8.51 -40.61 -9.14
CA THR A 122 9.86 -41.12 -9.34
C THR A 122 10.09 -42.36 -8.48
N HIS A 123 9.77 -42.29 -7.19
CA HIS A 123 9.95 -43.39 -6.26
C HIS A 123 9.03 -44.58 -6.57
N ARG A 124 7.75 -44.32 -6.91
CA ARG A 124 6.75 -45.38 -7.05
C ARG A 124 6.72 -46.02 -8.44
N TYR A 125 6.98 -45.25 -9.49
CA TYR A 125 6.82 -45.69 -10.88
C TYR A 125 8.08 -45.52 -11.74
N SER A 126 9.17 -44.97 -11.19
CA SER A 126 10.36 -44.56 -11.96
C SER A 126 10.04 -43.54 -13.05
N ILE A 127 9.02 -42.71 -12.83
CA ILE A 127 8.63 -41.62 -13.72
C ILE A 127 9.17 -40.32 -13.15
N ASN A 128 10.06 -39.64 -13.87
CA ASN A 128 10.45 -38.29 -13.48
C ASN A 128 9.25 -37.34 -13.65
N GLY A 129 8.65 -36.94 -12.53
CA GLY A 129 7.45 -36.10 -12.51
C GLY A 129 7.62 -34.80 -13.28
N VAL A 130 8.77 -34.14 -13.16
CA VAL A 130 9.05 -32.85 -13.81
C VAL A 130 9.16 -33.00 -15.33
N THR A 131 9.80 -34.07 -15.81
CA THR A 131 9.94 -34.34 -17.26
C THR A 131 8.62 -34.80 -17.87
N ALA A 132 7.88 -35.66 -17.15
CA ALA A 132 6.64 -36.26 -17.65
C ALA A 132 5.45 -35.30 -17.60
N TRP A 133 5.40 -34.37 -16.63
CA TRP A 133 4.25 -33.52 -16.36
C TRP A 133 3.70 -32.76 -17.58
N PRO A 134 4.51 -32.06 -18.41
CA PRO A 134 3.97 -31.32 -19.56
C PRO A 134 3.24 -32.20 -20.59
N ARG A 135 3.62 -33.48 -20.65
CA ARG A 135 3.03 -34.47 -21.57
C ARG A 135 1.81 -35.12 -20.95
N LEU A 136 1.88 -35.48 -19.67
CA LEU A 136 0.74 -36.01 -18.93
C LEU A 136 -0.40 -34.98 -18.86
N TYR A 137 -0.09 -33.72 -18.59
CA TYR A 137 -1.09 -32.67 -18.38
C TYR A 137 -2.05 -32.50 -19.57
N VAL A 138 -1.55 -32.64 -20.80
CA VAL A 138 -2.40 -32.50 -21.99
C VAL A 138 -3.31 -33.70 -22.23
N THR A 139 -2.97 -34.87 -21.68
CA THR A 139 -3.77 -36.09 -21.78
C THR A 139 -4.78 -36.24 -20.62
N LEU A 140 -4.75 -35.34 -19.62
CA LEU A 140 -5.67 -35.40 -18.49
C LEU A 140 -7.11 -35.03 -18.92
N PRO A 141 -8.14 -35.68 -18.34
CA PRO A 141 -9.53 -35.30 -18.54
C PRO A 141 -9.78 -33.83 -18.20
N GLU A 142 -10.66 -33.16 -18.94
CA GLU A 142 -10.94 -31.74 -18.75
C GLU A 142 -11.43 -31.42 -17.32
N THR A 143 -12.29 -32.27 -16.76
CA THR A 143 -12.77 -32.15 -15.37
C THR A 143 -11.62 -32.19 -14.36
N PHE A 144 -10.64 -33.06 -14.57
CA PHE A 144 -9.46 -33.15 -13.71
C PHE A 144 -8.57 -31.91 -13.86
N ARG A 145 -8.35 -31.43 -15.09
CA ARG A 145 -7.56 -30.20 -15.34
C ARG A 145 -8.18 -28.99 -14.65
N GLN A 146 -9.50 -28.86 -14.65
CA GLN A 146 -10.21 -27.79 -13.95
C GLN A 146 -9.98 -27.85 -12.44
N ILE A 147 -10.16 -29.01 -11.81
CA ILE A 147 -9.91 -29.21 -10.38
C ILE A 147 -8.45 -28.91 -10.03
N PHE A 148 -7.51 -29.41 -10.82
CA PHE A 148 -6.08 -29.14 -10.66
C PHE A 148 -5.75 -27.64 -10.79
N SER A 149 -6.31 -26.98 -11.80
CA SER A 149 -6.09 -25.56 -12.04
C SER A 149 -6.63 -24.68 -10.90
N ALA A 150 -7.75 -25.08 -10.29
CA ALA A 150 -8.30 -24.39 -9.13
C ALA A 150 -7.37 -24.53 -7.91
N ALA A 151 -6.88 -25.74 -7.63
CA ALA A 151 -5.92 -25.95 -6.54
C ALA A 151 -4.60 -25.19 -6.75
N ALA A 152 -4.12 -25.11 -8.00
CA ALA A 152 -2.95 -24.30 -8.35
C ALA A 152 -3.23 -22.79 -8.14
N ALA A 153 -4.43 -22.32 -8.49
CA ALA A 153 -4.82 -20.93 -8.27
C ALA A 153 -4.93 -20.59 -6.79
N ASP A 154 -5.43 -21.50 -5.95
CA ASP A 154 -5.48 -21.32 -4.49
C ASP A 154 -4.08 -21.20 -3.88
N LEU A 155 -3.15 -22.04 -4.34
CA LEU A 155 -1.74 -21.97 -3.94
C LEU A 155 -1.10 -20.63 -4.37
N ASP A 156 -1.29 -20.25 -5.63
CA ASP A 156 -0.81 -18.98 -6.20
C ASP A 156 -1.34 -17.78 -5.40
N LEU A 157 -2.62 -17.78 -5.08
CA LEU A 157 -3.28 -16.73 -4.31
C LEU A 157 -2.70 -16.64 -2.91
N ALA A 158 -2.54 -17.77 -2.21
CA ALA A 158 -2.03 -17.78 -0.86
C ALA A 158 -0.57 -17.30 -0.75
N VAL A 159 0.29 -17.73 -1.69
CA VAL A 159 1.67 -17.22 -1.81
C VAL A 159 1.67 -15.72 -2.12
N THR A 160 0.80 -15.27 -3.02
CA THR A 160 0.67 -13.86 -3.38
C THR A 160 0.24 -13.00 -2.18
N LEU A 161 -0.77 -13.44 -1.43
CA LEU A 161 -1.22 -12.76 -0.20
C LEU A 161 -0.10 -12.69 0.83
N SER A 162 0.62 -13.79 1.02
CA SER A 162 1.75 -13.81 1.94
C SER A 162 2.83 -12.80 1.54
N ALA A 163 3.19 -12.77 0.26
CA ALA A 163 4.22 -11.89 -0.28
C ALA A 163 3.81 -10.41 -0.21
N LEU A 164 2.56 -10.09 -0.53
CA LEU A 164 2.03 -8.74 -0.41
C LEU A 164 1.94 -8.29 1.05
N GLY A 165 1.59 -9.19 1.98
CA GLY A 165 1.63 -8.91 3.42
C GLY A 165 3.05 -8.58 3.90
N ALA A 166 4.04 -9.38 3.49
CA ALA A 166 5.44 -9.13 3.82
C ALA A 166 5.96 -7.82 3.20
N ALA A 167 5.61 -7.55 1.94
CA ALA A 167 5.95 -6.30 1.28
C ALA A 167 5.29 -5.09 1.97
N PHE A 168 4.05 -5.23 2.45
CA PHE A 168 3.35 -4.18 3.18
C PHE A 168 3.98 -3.94 4.55
N ALA A 169 4.40 -4.99 5.27
CA ALA A 169 5.10 -4.84 6.54
C ALA A 169 6.39 -4.01 6.39
N VAL A 170 7.15 -4.25 5.31
CA VAL A 170 8.40 -3.53 5.03
C VAL A 170 8.14 -2.11 4.52
N VAL A 171 7.36 -1.96 3.45
CA VAL A 171 7.13 -0.66 2.79
C VAL A 171 6.21 0.22 3.64
N GLY A 172 5.10 -0.33 4.12
CA GLY A 172 4.16 0.37 4.98
C GLY A 172 4.74 0.68 6.35
N GLY A 173 5.56 -0.22 6.93
CA GLY A 173 6.33 0.06 8.13
C GLY A 173 7.34 1.19 7.93
N GLY A 174 8.10 1.15 6.84
CA GLY A 174 9.06 2.21 6.48
C GLY A 174 8.40 3.58 6.27
N LEU A 175 7.27 3.63 5.57
CA LEU A 175 6.47 4.85 5.43
C LEU A 175 5.87 5.30 6.77
N GLY A 176 5.42 4.35 7.58
CA GLY A 176 4.89 4.60 8.93
C GLY A 176 5.89 5.33 9.81
N LEU A 177 7.17 4.96 9.77
CA LEU A 177 8.22 5.62 10.56
C LEU A 177 8.35 7.12 10.25
N VAL A 178 7.99 7.54 9.04
CA VAL A 178 8.12 8.93 8.58
C VAL A 178 6.81 9.69 8.74
N LEU A 179 5.67 9.02 8.52
CA LEU A 179 4.37 9.65 8.36
C LEU A 179 3.43 9.45 9.56
N LEU A 180 3.62 8.42 10.38
CA LEU A 180 2.72 8.04 11.46
C LEU A 180 3.43 8.10 12.83
N PRO A 181 2.67 8.24 13.92
CA PRO A 181 3.17 7.98 15.27
C PRO A 181 3.72 6.55 15.43
N TRP A 182 4.56 6.32 16.43
CA TRP A 182 5.21 5.03 16.67
C TRP A 182 4.22 3.85 16.72
N TYR A 183 3.05 4.04 17.33
CA TYR A 183 2.02 3.00 17.44
C TYR A 183 1.37 2.68 16.08
N GLY A 184 1.23 3.68 15.19
CA GLY A 184 0.72 3.49 13.83
C GLY A 184 1.69 2.66 13.00
N THR A 185 3.00 2.95 13.12
CA THR A 185 4.05 2.15 12.49
C THR A 185 4.00 0.69 12.95
N VAL A 186 3.91 0.46 14.27
CA VAL A 186 3.82 -0.89 14.84
C VAL A 186 2.58 -1.62 14.32
N LEU A 187 1.43 -0.94 14.22
CA LEU A 187 0.20 -1.52 13.69
C LEU A 187 0.35 -1.92 12.20
N CYS A 188 0.99 -1.09 11.38
CA CYS A 188 1.24 -1.39 9.96
C CYS A 188 2.19 -2.58 9.79
N CYS A 189 3.29 -2.62 10.54
CA CYS A 189 4.20 -3.76 10.56
C CYS A 189 3.49 -5.03 11.03
N ALA A 190 2.74 -4.96 12.14
CA ALA A 190 2.04 -6.10 12.73
C ALA A 190 0.97 -6.67 11.79
N SER A 191 0.15 -5.81 11.19
CA SER A 191 -0.88 -6.23 10.23
C SER A 191 -0.28 -6.85 8.96
N GLY A 192 0.77 -6.27 8.40
CA GLY A 192 1.51 -6.85 7.27
C GLY A 192 2.10 -8.22 7.61
N CYS A 193 2.77 -8.34 8.76
CA CYS A 193 3.33 -9.61 9.25
C CYS A 193 2.25 -10.66 9.51
N LEU A 194 1.09 -10.25 10.03
CA LEU A 194 -0.04 -11.14 10.26
C LEU A 194 -0.59 -11.69 8.94
N VAL A 195 -0.84 -10.83 7.95
CA VAL A 195 -1.26 -11.26 6.60
C VAL A 195 -0.21 -12.16 5.97
N ALA A 196 1.07 -11.81 6.10
CA ALA A 196 2.18 -12.64 5.60
C ALA A 196 2.15 -14.06 6.19
N ARG A 197 1.98 -14.15 7.52
CA ARG A 197 1.95 -15.41 8.27
C ARG A 197 0.73 -16.26 7.91
N TYR A 198 -0.47 -15.69 7.86
CA TYR A 198 -1.68 -16.42 7.47
C TYR A 198 -1.66 -16.83 6.01
N GLY A 199 -1.16 -15.97 5.12
CA GLY A 199 -0.95 -16.31 3.71
C GLY A 199 0.02 -17.49 3.55
N TYR A 200 1.11 -17.53 4.32
CA TYR A 200 2.04 -18.66 4.28
C TYR A 200 1.40 -19.95 4.80
N ALA A 201 0.64 -19.87 5.91
CA ALA A 201 -0.09 -21.03 6.43
C ALA A 201 -1.14 -21.54 5.43
N ALA A 202 -1.86 -20.65 4.76
CA ALA A 202 -2.78 -20.98 3.68
C ALA A 202 -2.06 -21.61 2.49
N ALA A 203 -0.88 -21.11 2.11
CA ALA A 203 -0.09 -21.63 1.00
C ALA A 203 0.34 -23.08 1.26
N VAL A 204 0.76 -23.41 2.48
CA VAL A 204 1.10 -24.78 2.85
C VAL A 204 -0.11 -25.71 2.73
N ARG A 205 -1.28 -25.30 3.21
CA ARG A 205 -2.52 -26.11 3.09
C ARG A 205 -2.97 -26.27 1.64
N ALA A 206 -2.85 -25.22 0.83
CA ALA A 206 -3.16 -25.28 -0.60
C ALA A 206 -2.17 -26.20 -1.35
N ALA A 207 -0.89 -26.18 -0.97
CA ALA A 207 0.12 -27.07 -1.53
C ALA A 207 -0.13 -28.56 -1.21
N GLU A 208 -0.70 -28.87 -0.04
CA GLU A 208 -1.08 -30.25 0.30
C GLU A 208 -2.17 -30.76 -0.66
N ALA A 209 -3.20 -29.95 -0.93
CA ALA A 209 -4.27 -30.30 -1.88
C ALA A 209 -3.74 -30.39 -3.32
N TYR A 210 -2.95 -29.41 -3.75
CA TYR A 210 -2.28 -29.42 -5.06
C TYR A 210 -1.39 -30.66 -5.23
N GLY A 211 -0.58 -30.98 -4.22
CA GLY A 211 0.33 -32.13 -4.22
C GLY A 211 -0.43 -33.45 -4.29
N GLN A 212 -1.56 -33.58 -3.60
CA GLN A 212 -2.39 -34.78 -3.67
C GLN A 212 -2.97 -35.00 -5.07
N LEU A 213 -3.45 -33.93 -5.73
CA LEU A 213 -3.92 -34.00 -7.11
C LEU A 213 -2.78 -34.35 -8.07
N PHE A 214 -1.59 -33.78 -7.86
CA PHE A 214 -0.41 -34.14 -8.64
C PHE A 214 -0.08 -35.63 -8.54
N ARG A 215 -0.10 -36.20 -7.32
CA ARG A 215 0.08 -37.65 -7.10
C ARG A 215 -1.00 -38.48 -7.80
N THR A 216 -2.27 -38.09 -7.62
CA THR A 216 -3.41 -38.77 -8.24
C THR A 216 -3.33 -38.76 -9.77
N ALA A 217 -2.80 -37.69 -10.37
CA ALA A 217 -2.59 -37.62 -11.81
C ALA A 217 -1.69 -38.76 -12.30
N PHE A 218 -0.60 -39.07 -11.60
CA PHE A 218 0.26 -40.21 -11.94
C PHE A 218 -0.34 -41.56 -11.52
N ASP A 219 -1.00 -41.63 -10.35
CA ASP A 219 -1.60 -42.86 -9.85
C ASP A 219 -2.73 -43.39 -10.75
N VAL A 220 -3.46 -42.49 -11.42
CA VAL A 220 -4.62 -42.84 -12.25
C VAL A 220 -4.32 -42.73 -13.75
N HIS A 221 -3.66 -41.66 -14.19
CA HIS A 221 -3.59 -41.31 -15.61
C HIS A 221 -2.25 -41.63 -16.30
N ARG A 222 -1.27 -42.23 -15.61
CA ARG A 222 0.03 -42.56 -16.23
C ARG A 222 -0.09 -43.43 -17.48
N TRP A 223 -1.06 -44.34 -17.54
CA TRP A 223 -1.27 -45.18 -18.72
C TRP A 223 -1.95 -44.45 -19.88
N THR A 224 -2.80 -43.46 -19.59
CA THR A 224 -3.38 -42.60 -20.62
C THR A 224 -2.30 -41.93 -21.46
N LEU A 225 -1.20 -41.51 -20.82
CA LEU A 225 -0.05 -40.97 -21.55
C LEU A 225 0.58 -42.00 -22.52
N LEU A 226 0.69 -43.27 -22.12
CA LEU A 226 1.23 -44.31 -23.02
C LEU A 226 0.29 -44.57 -24.19
N ASP A 227 -1.01 -44.63 -23.93
CA ASP A 227 -2.04 -44.89 -24.93
C ASP A 227 -2.07 -43.77 -25.99
N GLU A 228 -2.05 -42.51 -25.57
CA GLU A 228 -2.03 -41.33 -26.46
C GLU A 228 -0.74 -41.24 -27.28
N MET A 229 0.38 -41.76 -26.77
CA MET A 229 1.62 -41.88 -27.53
C MET A 229 1.65 -43.11 -28.45
N GLY A 230 0.61 -43.94 -28.46
CA GLY A 230 0.54 -45.17 -29.24
C GLY A 230 1.49 -46.27 -28.76
N LEU A 231 1.91 -46.22 -27.49
CA LEU A 231 2.80 -47.20 -26.90
C LEU A 231 2.01 -48.32 -26.21
N ARG A 232 2.53 -49.54 -26.29
CA ARG A 232 1.96 -50.67 -25.57
C ARG A 232 2.15 -50.49 -24.08
N ARG A 233 1.11 -50.83 -23.33
CA ARG A 233 1.15 -50.85 -21.86
C ARG A 233 2.10 -51.96 -21.37
N PRO A 234 2.80 -51.73 -20.24
CA PRO A 234 3.69 -52.71 -19.66
C PRO A 234 2.91 -53.89 -19.08
N SER A 235 3.45 -55.11 -19.18
CA SER A 235 2.81 -56.34 -18.70
C SER A 235 3.05 -56.64 -17.21
N GLY A 236 3.85 -55.83 -16.53
CA GLY A 236 4.17 -55.99 -15.12
C GLY A 236 5.01 -54.83 -14.59
N TYR A 237 5.21 -54.80 -13.27
CA TYR A 237 5.81 -53.67 -12.57
C TYR A 237 7.26 -53.37 -12.98
N GLN A 238 8.10 -54.40 -13.17
CA GLN A 238 9.47 -54.19 -13.65
C GLN A 238 9.52 -53.69 -15.09
N ALA A 239 8.62 -54.17 -15.94
CA ALA A 239 8.52 -53.72 -17.32
C ALA A 239 8.04 -52.26 -17.40
N GLU A 240 7.12 -51.87 -16.51
CA GLU A 240 6.67 -50.49 -16.34
C GLU A 240 7.82 -49.55 -15.99
N GLN A 241 8.60 -49.88 -14.95
CA GLN A 241 9.75 -49.06 -14.56
C GLN A 241 10.81 -48.96 -15.66
N ALA A 242 11.04 -50.05 -16.41
CA ALA A 242 11.99 -50.03 -17.52
C ALA A 242 11.52 -49.14 -18.68
N GLN A 243 10.22 -49.20 -19.02
CA GLN A 243 9.62 -48.37 -20.06
C GLN A 243 9.66 -46.89 -19.68
N TRP A 244 9.31 -46.54 -18.44
CA TRP A 244 9.37 -45.15 -17.97
C TRP A 244 10.80 -44.59 -17.94
N ARG A 245 11.79 -45.38 -17.51
CA ARG A 245 13.20 -44.99 -17.59
C ARG A 245 13.68 -44.79 -19.03
N ALA A 246 13.23 -45.62 -19.97
CA ALA A 246 13.55 -45.45 -21.38
C ALA A 246 12.91 -44.17 -21.96
N LEU A 247 11.66 -43.87 -21.57
CA LEU A 247 10.98 -42.63 -21.96
C LEU A 247 11.62 -41.38 -21.37
N ASP A 248 12.03 -41.40 -20.10
CA ASP A 248 12.74 -40.28 -19.49
C ASP A 248 14.08 -40.01 -20.20
N LYS A 249 14.85 -41.05 -20.52
CA LYS A 249 16.05 -40.93 -21.36
C LYS A 249 15.73 -40.31 -22.73
N LEU A 250 14.67 -40.77 -23.39
CA LEU A 250 14.25 -40.25 -24.68
C LEU A 250 13.92 -38.75 -24.60
N TRP A 251 13.14 -38.33 -23.59
CA TRP A 251 12.72 -36.95 -23.43
C TRP A 251 13.85 -36.02 -22.99
N PHE A 252 14.77 -36.50 -22.15
CA PHE A 252 15.86 -35.69 -21.62
C PHE A 252 17.08 -35.62 -22.56
N ARG A 253 17.42 -36.73 -23.22
CA ARG A 253 18.64 -36.87 -24.05
C ARG A 253 18.35 -36.86 -25.56
N GLY A 254 17.09 -36.94 -25.97
CA GLY A 254 16.71 -37.04 -27.39
C GLY A 254 16.94 -38.41 -28.01
N GLY A 255 17.24 -39.45 -27.22
CA GLY A 255 17.49 -40.79 -27.72
C GLY A 255 17.62 -41.84 -26.60
N VAL A 256 17.45 -43.10 -26.98
CA VAL A 256 17.62 -44.29 -26.13
C VAL A 256 18.94 -45.00 -26.46
N GLY A 257 19.64 -45.52 -25.46
CA GLY A 257 20.86 -46.32 -25.68
C GLY A 257 20.56 -47.61 -26.45
N SER A 258 21.56 -48.32 -26.97
CA SER A 258 21.38 -49.49 -27.85
C SER A 258 20.55 -50.64 -27.27
N GLY A 259 20.45 -50.78 -25.94
CA GLY A 259 19.61 -51.79 -25.26
C GLY A 259 18.25 -51.29 -24.77
N ASP A 260 18.02 -49.98 -24.75
CA ASP A 260 16.79 -49.34 -24.25
C ASP A 260 15.59 -49.28 -25.24
N PRO A 261 15.69 -49.44 -26.58
CA PRO A 261 14.53 -49.20 -27.47
C PRO A 261 13.45 -50.26 -27.33
N VAL A 262 13.82 -51.48 -26.94
CA VAL A 262 12.88 -52.58 -26.68
C VAL A 262 11.91 -52.22 -25.55
N HIS A 263 12.39 -51.42 -24.58
CA HIS A 263 11.60 -51.01 -23.44
C HIS A 263 10.62 -49.87 -23.76
N LEU A 264 10.78 -49.14 -24.87
CA LEU A 264 9.84 -48.07 -25.24
C LEU A 264 8.42 -48.60 -25.50
N GLY A 265 8.27 -49.86 -25.89
CA GLY A 265 6.96 -50.48 -26.06
C GLY A 265 6.25 -50.08 -27.35
N TYR A 266 6.97 -49.69 -28.40
CA TYR A 266 6.37 -49.55 -29.72
C TYR A 266 5.60 -50.83 -30.12
N PRO A 267 4.47 -50.71 -30.84
CA PRO A 267 3.81 -51.85 -31.46
C PRO A 267 4.83 -52.62 -32.30
N ARG A 268 4.85 -53.95 -32.19
CA ARG A 268 5.63 -54.78 -33.12
C ARG A 268 4.80 -54.90 -34.39
N ASP A 269 5.45 -54.77 -35.54
CA ASP A 269 4.82 -55.05 -36.83
C ASP A 269 4.44 -56.54 -36.91
N GLU A 270 3.25 -56.90 -36.42
CA GLU A 270 2.62 -58.18 -36.71
C GLU A 270 1.90 -58.08 -38.07
N ALA A 271 2.69 -57.97 -39.14
CA ALA A 271 2.38 -58.38 -40.51
C ALA A 271 3.58 -58.04 -41.39
N GLY A 272 3.95 -58.95 -42.30
CA GLY A 272 5.10 -58.81 -43.20
C GLY A 272 5.01 -57.65 -44.19
N ALA A 273 5.18 -56.42 -43.72
CA ALA A 273 5.54 -55.29 -44.54
C ALA A 273 7.06 -55.33 -44.75
N PRO A 274 7.57 -55.33 -46.00
CA PRO A 274 9.00 -55.25 -46.22
C PRO A 274 9.50 -53.93 -45.61
N ALA A 275 10.46 -54.04 -44.70
CA ALA A 275 11.13 -52.89 -44.11
C ALA A 275 11.48 -51.88 -45.21
N PRO A 276 11.27 -50.56 -45.01
CA PRO A 276 11.81 -49.58 -45.93
C PRO A 276 13.32 -49.84 -45.97
N ARG A 277 13.79 -50.26 -47.15
CA ARG A 277 15.19 -50.58 -47.41
C ARG A 277 16.04 -49.49 -46.79
N SER A 278 16.96 -49.92 -45.94
CA SER A 278 18.06 -49.14 -45.37
C SER A 278 18.41 -47.98 -46.30
N ALA A 279 17.92 -46.79 -45.96
CA ALA A 279 18.42 -45.56 -46.53
C ALA A 279 19.85 -45.46 -46.00
N ALA A 280 20.77 -45.85 -46.89
CA ALA A 280 22.16 -45.49 -46.99
C ALA A 280 22.75 -44.82 -45.74
N ALA A 281 23.75 -45.51 -45.17
CA ALA A 281 24.84 -44.93 -44.38
C ALA A 281 24.91 -43.40 -44.45
N VAL A 282 24.26 -42.74 -43.49
CA VAL A 282 24.51 -41.34 -43.21
C VAL A 282 25.94 -41.30 -42.70
N ARG A 283 26.85 -40.86 -43.56
CA ARG A 283 28.25 -40.64 -43.20
C ARG A 283 28.26 -39.73 -41.97
N HIS A 284 28.87 -40.20 -40.90
CA HIS A 284 29.23 -39.33 -39.77
C HIS A 284 30.17 -38.24 -40.30
N GLU A 285 29.66 -37.02 -40.46
CA GLU A 285 30.51 -35.84 -40.44
C GLU A 285 31.06 -35.66 -39.01
N PRO A 286 32.34 -35.25 -38.85
CA PRO A 286 32.95 -35.09 -37.55
C PRO A 286 32.23 -33.99 -36.76
N SER A 287 31.92 -34.29 -35.51
CA SER A 287 31.17 -33.43 -34.61
C SER A 287 31.83 -32.05 -34.46
N VAL A 288 31.09 -31.02 -34.84
CA VAL A 288 31.37 -29.66 -34.35
C VAL A 288 31.11 -29.69 -32.85
N ARG A 289 32.16 -29.55 -32.04
CA ARG A 289 32.02 -29.38 -30.59
C ARG A 289 31.08 -28.20 -30.33
N PRO A 290 29.96 -28.38 -29.60
CA PRO A 290 29.19 -27.23 -29.17
C PRO A 290 30.05 -26.41 -28.22
N THR A 291 30.40 -25.19 -28.62
CA THR A 291 30.91 -24.17 -27.72
C THR A 291 29.94 -24.03 -26.55
N PRO A 292 30.41 -24.09 -25.28
CA PRO A 292 29.52 -23.97 -24.14
C PRO A 292 28.85 -22.60 -24.19
N PRO A 293 27.52 -22.52 -23.96
CA PRO A 293 26.87 -21.22 -23.87
C PRO A 293 27.50 -20.45 -22.70
N PRO A 294 27.64 -19.11 -22.82
CA PRO A 294 28.18 -18.32 -21.72
C PRO A 294 27.32 -18.55 -20.49
N ARG A 295 27.96 -18.96 -19.38
CA ARG A 295 27.34 -19.05 -18.06
C ARG A 295 26.66 -17.71 -17.77
N ARG A 296 25.33 -17.66 -17.86
CA ARG A 296 24.53 -16.53 -17.36
C ARG A 296 24.58 -16.55 -15.84
N GLN A 297 25.70 -16.08 -15.28
CA GLN A 297 25.83 -15.76 -13.87
C GLN A 297 24.83 -14.63 -13.53
N GLY A 298 23.91 -14.97 -12.63
CA GLY A 298 23.43 -14.09 -11.56
C GLY A 298 23.11 -12.64 -11.91
N ARG A 299 22.02 -12.40 -12.65
CA ARG A 299 21.37 -11.08 -12.66
C ARG A 299 19.88 -11.10 -12.28
N ARG A 300 19.39 -12.22 -11.72
CA ARG A 300 17.99 -12.35 -11.29
C ARG A 300 17.69 -11.80 -9.88
N GLY A 301 18.70 -11.50 -9.07
CA GLY A 301 18.51 -10.85 -7.76
C GLY A 301 18.19 -9.35 -7.84
N ARG A 302 18.49 -8.68 -8.96
CA ARG A 302 18.23 -7.24 -9.13
C ARG A 302 16.79 -6.92 -9.55
N ALA A 303 16.06 -7.87 -10.15
CA ALA A 303 14.70 -7.65 -10.64
C ALA A 303 13.65 -7.49 -9.52
N LEU A 304 13.80 -8.24 -8.42
CA LEU A 304 12.96 -8.13 -7.22
C LEU A 304 13.19 -6.80 -6.48
N LEU A 305 14.46 -6.38 -6.38
CA LEU A 305 14.84 -5.08 -5.82
C LEU A 305 14.30 -3.91 -6.66
N THR A 306 14.34 -3.99 -8.00
CA THR A 306 13.77 -2.95 -8.87
C THR A 306 12.25 -2.85 -8.78
N GLY A 307 11.53 -3.97 -8.55
CA GLY A 307 10.08 -3.96 -8.35
C GLY A 307 9.67 -3.29 -7.03
N LEU A 308 10.41 -3.57 -5.94
CA LEU A 308 10.26 -2.89 -4.65
C LEU A 308 10.64 -1.40 -4.71
N LEU A 309 11.67 -1.05 -5.49
CA LEU A 309 12.09 0.34 -5.69
C LEU A 309 11.05 1.15 -6.49
N LEU A 310 10.44 0.55 -7.52
CA LEU A 310 9.34 1.15 -8.29
C LEU A 310 8.07 1.35 -7.45
N LEU A 311 7.78 0.40 -6.56
CA LEU A 311 6.70 0.50 -5.58
C LEU A 311 6.94 1.63 -4.55
N ALA A 312 8.17 1.77 -4.07
CA ALA A 312 8.58 2.88 -3.20
C ALA A 312 8.55 4.23 -3.94
N LEU A 313 8.94 4.28 -5.22
CA LEU A 313 8.90 5.48 -6.06
C LEU A 313 7.47 6.00 -6.30
N LEU A 314 6.49 5.11 -6.45
CA LEU A 314 5.07 5.50 -6.55
C LEU A 314 4.54 6.12 -5.25
N GLY A 315 4.96 5.60 -4.08
CA GLY A 315 4.67 6.25 -2.79
C GLY A 315 5.41 7.58 -2.61
N SER A 316 6.64 7.67 -3.12
CA SER A 316 7.48 8.88 -3.06
C SER A 316 6.93 10.01 -3.92
N ALA A 317 6.40 9.73 -5.11
CA ALA A 317 5.85 10.74 -6.01
C ALA A 317 4.62 11.44 -5.41
N VAL A 318 3.81 10.73 -4.62
CA VAL A 318 2.66 11.32 -3.90
C VAL A 318 3.14 12.18 -2.73
N VAL A 319 4.16 11.75 -1.98
CA VAL A 319 4.76 12.54 -0.88
C VAL A 319 5.53 13.76 -1.39
N LEU A 320 6.13 13.69 -2.58
CA LEU A 320 6.81 14.83 -3.19
C LEU A 320 5.80 15.84 -3.76
N ALA A 321 4.69 15.37 -4.34
CA ALA A 321 3.60 16.24 -4.80
C ALA A 321 2.87 16.94 -3.63
N THR A 322 2.79 16.33 -2.45
CA THR A 322 2.22 17.00 -1.25
C THR A 322 3.21 17.93 -0.56
N ARG A 323 4.54 17.68 -0.62
CA ARG A 323 5.55 18.58 -0.06
C ARG A 323 5.91 19.77 -0.95
N THR A 324 5.64 19.74 -2.26
CA THR A 324 5.96 20.88 -3.15
C THR A 324 4.97 22.04 -3.08
N THR A 325 3.88 21.91 -2.33
CA THR A 325 3.05 23.06 -1.96
C THR A 325 3.48 23.58 -0.59
N ALA A 326 4.75 23.98 -0.48
CA ALA A 326 5.11 25.00 0.50
C ALA A 326 4.29 26.25 0.11
N SER A 327 3.14 26.42 0.78
CA SER A 327 2.31 27.60 0.68
C SER A 327 3.18 28.80 1.04
N ARG A 328 3.71 29.49 0.02
CA ARG A 328 4.31 30.81 0.21
C ARG A 328 3.21 31.67 0.85
N LEU A 329 3.44 32.14 2.06
CA LEU A 329 2.50 32.96 2.79
C LEU A 329 2.38 34.33 2.09
N PRO A 330 1.20 34.98 2.14
CA PRO A 330 1.05 36.33 1.63
C PRO A 330 1.92 37.31 2.44
N THR A 331 2.49 38.31 1.76
CA THR A 331 3.35 39.34 2.35
C THR A 331 2.68 40.70 2.33
N ALA A 332 2.92 41.53 3.35
CA ALA A 332 2.38 42.89 3.41
C ALA A 332 3.11 43.83 2.43
N THR A 333 2.39 44.57 1.59
CA THR A 333 3.01 45.55 0.67
C THR A 333 3.59 46.76 1.40
N GLY A 334 3.02 47.12 2.55
CA GLY A 334 3.45 48.25 3.39
C GLY A 334 3.34 47.95 4.88
N VAL A 335 3.61 48.96 5.72
CA VAL A 335 3.42 48.83 7.18
C VAL A 335 1.92 48.85 7.48
N LEU A 336 1.42 47.78 8.08
CA LEU A 336 0.01 47.67 8.48
C LEU A 336 -0.12 48.01 9.97
N PRO A 337 -0.89 49.05 10.35
CA PRO A 337 -1.17 49.35 11.76
C PRO A 337 -2.04 48.26 12.39
N PRO A 338 -2.13 48.19 13.74
CA PRO A 338 -3.08 47.28 14.41
C PRO A 338 -4.53 47.69 14.09
N TYR A 339 -5.41 46.69 14.00
CA TYR A 339 -6.83 46.78 13.66
C TYR A 339 -7.13 47.35 12.27
N HIS A 340 -6.17 47.27 11.35
CA HIS A 340 -6.32 47.69 9.95
C HIS A 340 -7.00 46.60 9.12
N LEU A 341 -8.05 46.95 8.39
CA LEU A 341 -8.74 46.04 7.47
C LEU A 341 -7.87 45.77 6.24
N ILE A 342 -7.53 44.51 6.02
CA ILE A 342 -6.70 44.09 4.90
C ILE A 342 -7.49 44.15 3.59
N THR A 343 -7.02 45.01 2.69
CA THR A 343 -7.54 45.16 1.33
C THR A 343 -6.59 44.55 0.30
N ARG A 344 -7.05 44.47 -0.96
CA ARG A 344 -6.24 43.94 -2.07
C ARG A 344 -4.96 44.75 -2.35
N HIS A 345 -4.88 45.99 -1.88
CA HIS A 345 -3.70 46.84 -2.04
C HIS A 345 -2.64 46.61 -0.95
N ASP A 346 -3.02 45.96 0.16
CA ASP A 346 -2.20 45.79 1.36
C ASP A 346 -1.37 44.50 1.38
N VAL A 347 -1.61 43.62 0.41
CA VAL A 347 -1.05 42.26 0.37
C VAL A 347 -0.59 41.91 -1.03
N ASP A 348 0.60 41.30 -1.11
CA ASP A 348 1.14 40.74 -2.33
C ASP A 348 1.61 39.30 -2.09
N GLY A 349 1.60 38.50 -3.16
CA GLY A 349 1.99 37.09 -3.14
C GLY A 349 0.84 36.08 -3.18
N PRO A 350 1.18 34.79 -3.36
CA PRO A 350 0.20 33.70 -3.43
C PRO A 350 -0.57 33.56 -2.11
N GLY A 351 -1.88 33.37 -2.19
CA GLY A 351 -2.75 33.26 -1.01
C GLY A 351 -3.32 34.58 -0.48
N ALA A 352 -3.07 35.71 -1.16
CA ALA A 352 -3.62 37.02 -0.79
C ALA A 352 -5.15 37.02 -0.58
N GLU A 353 -5.90 36.26 -1.38
CA GLU A 353 -7.35 36.12 -1.25
C GLU A 353 -7.80 35.56 0.11
N THR A 354 -6.96 34.80 0.81
CA THR A 354 -7.33 34.17 2.09
C THR A 354 -7.30 35.12 3.28
N VAL A 355 -6.60 36.25 3.14
CA VAL A 355 -6.42 37.27 4.19
C VAL A 355 -7.27 38.52 3.98
N LEU A 356 -7.94 38.65 2.83
CA LEU A 356 -8.86 39.75 2.54
C LEU A 356 -10.04 39.77 3.53
N ASN A 357 -10.52 40.98 3.84
CA ASN A 357 -11.67 41.21 4.74
C ASN A 357 -11.44 40.72 6.19
N ARG A 358 -10.17 40.58 6.60
CA ARG A 358 -9.75 40.40 7.99
C ARG A 358 -9.00 41.65 8.45
N TYR A 359 -8.94 41.88 9.75
CA TYR A 359 -8.15 42.97 10.33
C TYR A 359 -6.90 42.45 11.02
N THR A 360 -5.84 43.25 11.07
CA THR A 360 -4.62 42.94 11.82
C THR A 360 -4.87 43.07 13.33
N ARG A 361 -4.36 42.15 14.17
CA ARG A 361 -4.42 42.30 15.64
C ARG A 361 -3.24 43.10 16.19
N ARG A 362 -2.12 43.05 15.48
CA ARG A 362 -0.86 43.72 15.83
C ARG A 362 -0.27 44.40 14.60
N ARG A 363 0.68 45.30 14.84
CA ARG A 363 1.42 45.96 13.76
C ARG A 363 2.22 44.94 12.95
N ILE A 364 2.09 44.98 11.63
CA ILE A 364 2.86 44.14 10.70
C ILE A 364 3.81 45.06 9.92
N SER A 365 5.09 44.68 9.86
CA SER A 365 6.10 45.46 9.13
C SER A 365 5.94 45.28 7.63
N ALA A 366 6.41 46.27 6.85
CA ALA A 366 6.43 46.14 5.40
C ALA A 366 7.19 44.89 4.98
N HIS A 367 6.61 44.12 4.06
CA HIS A 367 7.14 42.90 3.45
C HIS A 367 7.26 41.72 4.41
N ALA A 368 6.66 41.80 5.61
CA ALA A 368 6.55 40.68 6.51
C ALA A 368 5.47 39.69 6.05
N GLU A 369 5.67 38.41 6.35
CA GLU A 369 4.69 37.35 6.10
C GLU A 369 3.49 37.50 7.04
N ILE A 370 2.29 37.37 6.49
CA ILE A 370 1.03 37.49 7.23
C ILE A 370 0.58 36.10 7.66
N THR A 371 0.58 35.83 8.96
CA THR A 371 0.13 34.54 9.52
C THR A 371 -1.29 34.65 10.07
N SER A 372 -1.99 33.52 10.18
CA SER A 372 -3.35 33.51 10.74
C SER A 372 -3.43 33.93 12.21
N ALA A 373 -2.32 33.89 12.94
CA ALA A 373 -2.24 34.39 14.32
C ALA A 373 -2.27 35.93 14.40
N ASP A 374 -1.90 36.61 13.31
CA ASP A 374 -1.85 38.07 13.22
C ASP A 374 -3.19 38.69 12.89
N LEU A 375 -4.20 37.87 12.58
CA LEU A 375 -5.46 38.29 11.99
C LEU A 375 -6.66 38.02 12.89
N GLY A 376 -7.60 38.95 12.88
CA GLY A 376 -8.94 38.77 13.38
C GLY A 376 -9.82 37.91 12.46
N PRO A 377 -11.05 37.60 12.89
CA PRO A 377 -12.05 36.91 12.07
C PRO A 377 -12.47 37.73 10.85
N LEU A 378 -13.19 37.08 9.93
CA LEU A 378 -13.74 37.72 8.73
C LEU A 378 -14.83 38.72 9.12
N VAL A 379 -14.73 39.94 8.60
CA VAL A 379 -15.70 41.00 8.82
C VAL A 379 -16.26 41.47 7.49
N LYS A 380 -17.55 41.84 7.45
CA LYS A 380 -18.16 42.42 6.25
C LYS A 380 -17.50 43.77 5.95
N PRO A 381 -17.08 44.06 4.70
CA PRO A 381 -16.32 45.26 4.34
C PRO A 381 -17.05 46.59 4.62
N GLU A 382 -18.37 46.55 4.71
CA GLU A 382 -19.24 47.72 4.97
C GLU A 382 -19.23 48.14 6.44
N LEU A 383 -18.90 47.23 7.36
CA LEU A 383 -19.01 47.49 8.80
C LEU A 383 -17.87 48.34 9.34
N ILE A 384 -16.65 48.29 8.78
CA ILE A 384 -15.46 48.98 9.34
C ILE A 384 -15.14 50.32 8.61
N ARG A 385 -15.74 50.61 7.45
CA ARG A 385 -15.51 51.91 6.79
C ARG A 385 -16.05 53.03 7.69
N ASN A 386 -15.18 53.99 8.05
CA ASN A 386 -15.48 55.14 8.92
C ASN A 386 -15.72 54.82 10.40
N MET A 387 -15.07 53.76 10.92
CA MET A 387 -15.03 53.49 12.36
C MET A 387 -13.68 53.88 12.96
N ASP A 388 -13.71 54.49 14.14
CA ASP A 388 -12.53 54.69 14.98
C ASP A 388 -12.42 53.57 16.02
N VAL A 389 -11.18 53.19 16.31
CA VAL A 389 -10.88 52.18 17.32
C VAL A 389 -10.73 52.86 18.68
N VAL A 390 -11.61 52.51 19.62
CA VAL A 390 -11.60 53.01 20.99
C VAL A 390 -11.37 51.84 21.94
N THR A 391 -10.33 51.95 22.76
CA THR A 391 -10.09 51.00 23.85
C THR A 391 -10.65 51.58 25.14
N VAL A 392 -11.63 50.89 25.73
CA VAL A 392 -12.22 51.29 27.00
C VAL A 392 -11.61 50.43 28.10
N THR A 393 -10.93 51.09 29.05
CA THR A 393 -10.25 50.44 30.19
C THR A 393 -11.01 50.78 31.48
N PRO A 394 -11.44 49.81 32.30
CA PRO A 394 -12.26 50.09 33.49
C PRO A 394 -11.47 50.74 34.63
N PRO A 395 -12.05 51.71 35.36
CA PRO A 395 -11.83 51.79 36.80
C PRO A 395 -12.96 51.10 37.59
N GLU A 396 -14.22 51.15 37.12
CA GLU A 396 -15.40 50.61 37.83
C GLU A 396 -16.50 50.06 36.90
N THR A 397 -16.14 49.48 35.75
CA THR A 397 -17.12 48.96 34.77
C THR A 397 -17.45 47.49 35.04
N LYS A 398 -18.67 47.20 35.51
CA LYS A 398 -19.16 45.82 35.68
C LYS A 398 -19.72 45.31 34.35
N VAL A 399 -18.90 44.59 33.58
CA VAL A 399 -19.35 43.93 32.35
C VAL A 399 -20.32 42.80 32.73
N VAL A 400 -21.61 43.02 32.50
CA VAL A 400 -22.65 41.99 32.64
C VAL A 400 -22.74 41.26 31.31
N THR A 401 -21.94 40.20 31.15
CA THR A 401 -21.86 39.36 29.94
C THR A 401 -23.21 38.71 29.54
N PRO A 402 -23.35 38.36 28.26
CA PRO A 402 -22.97 37.00 27.86
C PRO A 402 -21.70 37.00 27.01
N LEU A 403 -21.10 35.83 26.81
CA LEU A 403 -19.88 35.59 26.01
C LEU A 403 -19.94 36.36 24.68
N VAL A 404 -19.09 37.38 24.51
CA VAL A 404 -18.92 38.11 23.25
C VAL A 404 -17.60 37.68 22.61
N ALA A 405 -17.62 37.28 21.34
CA ALA A 405 -16.43 36.91 20.60
C ALA A 405 -15.91 38.10 19.77
N PRO A 406 -14.59 38.19 19.50
CA PRO A 406 -14.07 39.12 18.49
C PRO A 406 -14.79 38.90 17.16
N GLY A 407 -15.18 39.98 16.47
CA GLY A 407 -15.97 39.94 15.24
C GLY A 407 -17.48 40.10 15.41
N ASP A 408 -18.00 40.02 16.63
CA ASP A 408 -19.43 40.24 16.90
C ASP A 408 -19.80 41.73 16.88
N THR A 409 -20.99 42.04 16.37
CA THR A 409 -21.58 43.37 16.48
C THR A 409 -22.49 43.42 17.71
N VAL A 410 -22.27 44.38 18.59
CA VAL A 410 -22.87 44.43 19.93
C VAL A 410 -23.48 45.81 20.17
N ILE A 411 -24.54 45.88 20.98
CA ILE A 411 -25.12 47.15 21.40
C ILE A 411 -24.58 47.51 22.78
N VAL A 412 -23.77 48.57 22.84
CA VAL A 412 -23.28 49.14 24.10
C VAL A 412 -24.29 50.18 24.59
N THR A 413 -24.75 50.03 25.83
CA THR A 413 -25.75 50.92 26.43
C THR A 413 -25.15 51.60 27.65
N ALA A 414 -25.16 52.94 27.68
CA ALA A 414 -24.72 53.69 28.85
C ALA A 414 -25.82 53.70 29.94
N MET A 415 -25.47 53.28 31.15
CA MET A 415 -26.35 53.33 32.33
C MET A 415 -25.83 54.35 33.35
N PRO A 416 -26.68 55.17 33.96
CA PRO A 416 -26.23 56.15 34.93
C PRO A 416 -25.57 55.49 36.15
N SER A 417 -24.48 56.07 36.64
CA SER A 417 -23.70 55.54 37.76
C SER A 417 -24.52 55.51 39.07
N ALA A 418 -24.30 54.47 39.88
CA ALA A 418 -25.17 54.00 40.97
C ALA A 418 -25.21 54.89 42.23
N LYS A 419 -25.61 56.16 42.08
CA LYS A 419 -26.12 57.00 43.19
C LYS A 419 -27.62 57.29 43.09
N SER A 420 -28.33 56.69 42.13
CA SER A 420 -29.78 56.83 41.94
C SER A 420 -30.38 55.47 41.56
N ASP A 421 -31.52 55.14 42.17
CA ASP A 421 -32.16 53.82 42.25
C ASP A 421 -32.15 52.96 40.97
N ALA A 422 -31.55 51.78 41.06
CA ALA A 422 -31.28 50.83 39.97
C ALA A 422 -32.49 50.04 39.45
N ARG A 423 -33.74 50.46 39.69
CA ARG A 423 -34.94 49.70 39.24
C ARG A 423 -35.87 50.43 38.26
N ALA A 424 -35.57 51.67 37.87
CA ALA A 424 -36.39 52.40 36.90
C ALA A 424 -35.61 53.37 35.98
N ALA A 425 -34.32 53.12 35.70
CA ALA A 425 -33.54 53.96 34.79
C ALA A 425 -33.73 53.52 33.33
N LYS A 426 -34.32 54.39 32.50
CA LYS A 426 -34.45 54.22 31.05
C LYS A 426 -33.06 54.40 30.41
N PRO A 427 -32.63 53.56 29.46
CA PRO A 427 -31.30 53.67 28.84
C PRO A 427 -31.13 55.04 28.16
N LEU A 428 -30.01 55.72 28.45
CA LEU A 428 -29.75 57.08 27.96
C LEU A 428 -29.37 57.09 26.47
N THR A 429 -28.55 56.14 26.01
CA THR A 429 -28.16 56.01 24.60
C THR A 429 -27.60 54.61 24.32
N SER A 430 -27.92 54.05 23.15
CA SER A 430 -27.41 52.76 22.66
C SER A 430 -26.56 52.95 21.41
N PHE A 431 -25.40 52.32 21.37
CA PHE A 431 -24.44 52.39 20.27
C PHE A 431 -24.21 51.00 19.70
N GLN A 432 -24.37 50.82 18.40
CA GLN A 432 -24.01 49.57 17.73
C GLN A 432 -22.52 49.62 17.38
N VAL A 433 -21.73 48.72 17.95
CA VAL A 433 -20.26 48.71 17.86
C VAL A 433 -19.76 47.31 17.49
N LEU A 434 -18.63 47.24 16.79
CA LEU A 434 -17.97 45.97 16.46
C LEU A 434 -16.88 45.68 17.50
N VAL A 435 -16.84 44.46 18.02
CA VAL A 435 -15.82 44.04 18.98
C VAL A 435 -14.59 43.54 18.23
N LEU A 436 -13.46 44.22 18.42
CA LEU A 436 -12.20 43.89 17.77
C LEU A 436 -11.31 43.01 18.65
N ASP A 437 -11.30 43.22 19.96
CA ASP A 437 -10.63 42.34 20.91
C ASP A 437 -11.22 42.51 22.32
N ALA A 438 -11.25 41.43 23.09
CA ALA A 438 -11.73 41.42 24.47
C ALA A 438 -10.59 41.52 25.49
N ASP A 439 -9.34 41.38 25.04
CA ASP A 439 -8.14 41.68 25.78
C ASP A 439 -7.39 42.80 25.05
N GLY A 440 -7.46 44.02 25.59
CA GLY A 440 -6.68 45.14 25.08
C GLY A 440 -5.17 44.79 24.94
N PRO A 441 -4.39 45.59 24.20
CA PRO A 441 -3.00 45.26 23.80
C PRO A 441 -2.01 44.98 24.95
N HIS A 442 -2.41 45.19 26.21
CA HIS A 442 -1.61 44.95 27.42
C HIS A 442 -2.26 44.02 28.47
N GLY A 443 -3.32 43.27 28.14
CA GLY A 443 -3.70 42.07 28.91
C GLY A 443 -4.26 42.30 30.32
N GLU A 444 -4.94 43.41 30.58
CA GLU A 444 -5.75 43.62 31.80
C GLU A 444 -7.14 44.15 31.42
N ARG A 445 -8.05 43.22 31.04
CA ARG A 445 -9.51 43.39 30.82
C ARG A 445 -9.97 44.79 30.32
N GLY A 446 -9.43 45.22 29.19
CA GLY A 446 -9.95 46.35 28.41
C GLY A 446 -10.62 45.83 27.13
N LEU A 447 -11.76 46.43 26.76
CA LEU A 447 -12.50 46.05 25.55
C LEU A 447 -12.12 46.99 24.40
N THR A 448 -11.66 46.45 23.27
CA THR A 448 -11.34 47.23 22.08
C THR A 448 -12.51 47.18 21.10
N LEU A 449 -13.14 48.34 20.90
CA LEU A 449 -14.34 48.51 20.09
C LEU A 449 -14.02 49.34 18.86
N ALA A 450 -14.58 48.97 17.72
CA ALA A 450 -14.69 49.86 16.58
C ALA A 450 -16.07 50.54 16.61
N VAL A 451 -16.04 51.86 16.67
CA VAL A 451 -17.21 52.73 16.84
C VAL A 451 -17.30 53.67 15.63
N PRO A 452 -18.49 53.89 15.03
CA PRO A 452 -18.64 54.88 13.96
C PRO A 452 -18.14 56.26 14.39
N HIS A 453 -17.32 56.93 13.55
CA HIS A 453 -16.67 58.21 13.87
C HIS A 453 -17.63 59.27 14.46
N ALA A 454 -18.86 59.35 13.91
CA ALA A 454 -19.90 60.28 14.36
C ALA A 454 -20.39 60.04 15.81
N GLN A 455 -20.14 58.85 16.36
CA GLN A 455 -20.61 58.43 17.69
C GLN A 455 -19.47 58.37 18.73
N VAL A 456 -18.22 58.59 18.31
CA VAL A 456 -17.04 58.50 19.20
C VAL A 456 -17.10 59.52 20.32
N ALA A 457 -17.39 60.79 20.01
CA ALA A 457 -17.50 61.85 21.00
C ALA A 457 -18.64 61.58 22.01
N ALA A 458 -19.76 61.03 21.54
CA ALA A 458 -20.90 60.68 22.38
C ALA A 458 -20.60 59.48 23.30
N LEU A 459 -19.87 58.47 22.79
CA LEU A 459 -19.47 57.30 23.56
C LEU A 459 -18.40 57.64 24.61
N LEU A 460 -17.44 58.49 24.28
CA LEU A 460 -16.42 58.95 25.25
C LEU A 460 -17.03 59.80 26.36
N SER A 461 -17.92 60.75 26.03
CA SER A 461 -18.67 61.53 27.02
C SER A 461 -19.55 60.63 27.91
N ALA A 462 -20.22 59.63 27.34
CA ALA A 462 -21.00 58.67 28.12
C ALA A 462 -20.13 57.74 28.98
N ALA A 463 -18.89 57.43 28.57
CA ALA A 463 -17.95 56.62 29.34
C ALA A 463 -17.40 57.38 30.57
N GLU A 464 -17.27 58.71 30.50
CA GLU A 464 -16.80 59.54 31.62
C GLU A 464 -17.88 59.73 32.70
N GLU A 465 -19.16 59.80 32.32
CA GLU A 465 -20.26 60.16 33.24
C GLU A 465 -21.09 58.96 33.74
N SER A 466 -20.90 57.75 33.20
CA SER A 466 -21.82 56.63 33.41
C SER A 466 -21.15 55.25 33.45
N VAL A 467 -21.84 54.25 34.00
CA VAL A 467 -21.43 52.84 33.96
C VAL A 467 -21.90 52.23 32.64
N LEU A 468 -20.97 51.80 31.79
CA LEU A 468 -21.30 51.15 30.53
C LEU A 468 -21.77 49.71 30.74
N GLY A 469 -23.01 49.42 30.36
CA GLY A 469 -23.55 48.07 30.26
C GLY A 469 -23.47 47.57 28.83
N ILE A 470 -22.96 46.35 28.64
CA ILE A 470 -22.90 45.71 27.32
C ILE A 470 -24.08 44.74 27.23
N VAL A 471 -24.96 44.94 26.25
CA VAL A 471 -26.04 43.99 25.98
C VAL A 471 -25.76 43.36 24.61
N ALA A 472 -25.35 42.10 24.63
CA ALA A 472 -25.14 41.36 23.40
C ALA A 472 -26.48 40.94 22.79
N THR A 473 -26.84 41.57 21.68
CA THR A 473 -27.87 41.05 20.78
C THR A 473 -27.17 40.26 19.69
N THR A 474 -27.25 38.93 19.76
CA THR A 474 -26.88 38.07 18.64
C THR A 474 -27.79 38.39 17.45
N SER A 475 -27.22 38.87 16.35
CA SER A 475 -27.90 39.00 15.04
C SER A 475 -27.55 37.84 14.14
#